data_AF-A0A1H4SZM6-F1
#
_entry.id   AF-A0A1H4SZM6-F1
#
_cell.length_a   1.000
_cell.length_b   1.000
_cell.length_c   1.000
_cell.angle_alpha   90.00
_cell.angle_beta   90.00
_cell.angle_gamma   90.00
#
_symmetry.space_group_name_H-M   'P 1'
#
loop_
_entity.id
_entity.type
_entity.pdbx_description
1 polymer ?
#
loop_
_entity_poly.entity_id
_entity_poly.type
_entity_poly.pdbx_seq_one_letter_code
_entity_poly.pdbx_strand_id
1 'polypeptide(L)'
;MGTLSYTATVSLDGYVAGATGDFQWSAPDAEVFQFHVDRMSSVSTEVLGRNTYVLLKYWETEPDDGSWDAAEHEFARRWRDIEHVVASSTLTQDELAGRSRLVERLGLEELREIVTAASGEVEIFGPTTAREAICSGMVDDFRFFVVPMAVGAGLRALPDHAHLDLELVEHRIFGNGTAYLHYRPRRLGTGGHTETPQEALVSRVRSSLAEVPTHREVSMFGGRAILVNDKMIVSAQKDGGLLVRVAAERHGELVRRPGATQAVMGAGREMSPGWINVAADSIREDENLEFWLHAALEYNRRVSRPRSG
;
A
#
# COMPACT_ATOMS: atom_id res chain seq x y z
N MET A 1 -1.01 -19.72 -11.00
CA MET A 1 -0.25 -18.97 -9.99
C MET A 1 -1.28 -18.37 -9.07
N GLY A 2 -1.15 -18.56 -7.76
CA GLY A 2 -2.12 -18.02 -6.80
C GLY A 2 -2.14 -16.49 -6.84
N THR A 3 -3.22 -15.93 -6.32
CA THR A 3 -3.40 -14.49 -6.11
C THR A 3 -3.40 -14.20 -4.62
N LEU A 4 -2.90 -13.03 -4.21
CA LEU A 4 -2.92 -12.60 -2.82
C LEU A 4 -4.07 -11.61 -2.59
N SER A 5 -4.96 -11.92 -1.66
CA SER A 5 -6.03 -11.01 -1.26
C SER A 5 -5.91 -10.56 0.20
N TYR A 6 -6.28 -9.32 0.46
CA TYR A 6 -6.42 -8.77 1.81
C TYR A 6 -7.90 -8.49 2.09
N THR A 7 -8.44 -9.13 3.12
CA THR A 7 -9.82 -8.92 3.55
C THR A 7 -9.87 -8.38 4.98
N ALA A 8 -10.70 -7.37 5.20
CA ALA A 8 -10.93 -6.80 6.52
C ALA A 8 -12.37 -6.28 6.70
N THR A 9 -12.93 -6.54 7.87
CA THR A 9 -14.10 -5.81 8.36
C THR A 9 -13.63 -4.55 9.07
N VAL A 10 -14.15 -3.40 8.65
CA VAL A 10 -13.62 -2.09 9.04
C VAL A 10 -14.74 -1.15 9.46
N SER A 11 -14.45 -0.29 10.43
CA SER A 11 -15.31 0.86 10.75
C SER A 11 -15.30 1.88 9.61
N LEU A 12 -16.27 2.79 9.61
CA LEU A 12 -16.38 3.89 8.63
C LEU A 12 -15.12 4.77 8.59
N ASP A 13 -14.42 4.92 9.72
CA ASP A 13 -13.18 5.67 9.88
C ASP A 13 -11.89 4.82 9.79
N GLY A 14 -12.02 3.55 9.36
CA GLY A 14 -10.91 2.72 8.87
C GLY A 14 -10.18 1.87 9.92
N TYR A 15 -10.85 1.53 11.03
CA TYR A 15 -10.30 0.69 12.11
C TYR A 15 -10.86 -0.74 12.05
N VAL A 16 -10.03 -1.74 12.35
CA VAL A 16 -10.46 -3.15 12.52
C VAL A 16 -10.71 -3.51 13.98
N ALA A 17 -10.17 -2.71 14.90
CA ALA A 17 -10.38 -2.82 16.34
C ALA A 17 -10.20 -1.45 16.98
N GLY A 18 -10.93 -1.18 18.05
CA GLY A 18 -10.81 0.05 18.83
C GLY A 18 -9.50 0.13 19.63
N ALA A 19 -9.28 1.26 20.30
CA ALA A 19 -8.07 1.54 21.09
C ALA A 19 -7.81 0.51 22.21
N THR A 20 -8.86 -0.15 22.71
CA THR A 20 -8.77 -1.21 23.73
C THR A 20 -8.72 -2.62 23.12
N GLY A 21 -8.72 -2.74 21.79
CA GLY A 21 -8.80 -4.01 21.07
C GLY A 21 -10.22 -4.53 20.85
N ASP A 22 -11.27 -3.77 21.20
CA ASP A 22 -12.66 -4.17 20.95
C ASP A 22 -12.98 -4.18 19.44
N PHE A 23 -13.56 -5.29 18.99
CA PHE A 23 -13.98 -5.52 17.61
C PHE A 23 -15.40 -6.12 17.53
N GLN A 24 -16.11 -6.28 18.66
CA GLN A 24 -17.42 -6.98 18.67
C GLN A 24 -18.49 -6.26 17.86
N TRP A 25 -18.37 -4.93 17.71
CA TRP A 25 -19.20 -4.12 16.82
C TRP A 25 -19.10 -4.53 15.33
N SER A 26 -18.09 -5.31 14.96
CA SER A 26 -17.86 -5.79 13.58
C SER A 26 -18.49 -7.15 13.29
N ALA A 27 -19.17 -7.76 14.27
CA ALA A 27 -19.80 -9.06 14.10
C ALA A 27 -20.81 -9.03 12.94
N PRO A 28 -20.72 -9.95 11.96
CA PRO A 28 -21.65 -9.98 10.84
C PRO A 28 -23.03 -10.49 11.29
N ASP A 29 -24.09 -10.02 10.63
CA ASP A 29 -25.37 -10.71 10.68
C ASP A 29 -25.40 -11.90 9.70
N ALA A 30 -26.52 -12.63 9.66
CA ALA A 30 -26.67 -13.80 8.81
C ALA A 30 -26.45 -13.51 7.32
N GLU A 31 -26.85 -12.34 6.81
CA GLU A 31 -26.69 -11.98 5.39
C GLU A 31 -25.21 -11.77 5.04
N VAL A 32 -24.51 -11.01 5.88
CA VAL A 32 -23.07 -10.73 5.69
C VAL A 32 -22.24 -11.99 5.92
N PHE A 33 -22.60 -12.81 6.91
CA PHE A 33 -21.89 -14.05 7.21
C PHE A 33 -22.01 -15.07 6.08
N GLN A 34 -23.23 -15.28 5.53
CA GLN A 34 -23.41 -16.15 4.36
C GLN A 34 -22.59 -15.66 3.16
N PHE A 35 -22.50 -14.35 2.95
CA PHE A 35 -21.66 -13.80 1.88
C PHE A 35 -20.17 -14.09 2.09
N HIS A 36 -19.66 -14.00 3.33
CA HIS A 36 -18.30 -14.44 3.65
C HIS A 36 -18.08 -15.91 3.31
N VAL A 37 -19.03 -16.76 3.70
CA VAL A 37 -19.01 -18.20 3.46
C VAL A 37 -18.92 -18.52 1.97
N ASP A 38 -19.75 -17.89 1.13
CA ASP A 38 -19.76 -18.12 -0.32
C ASP A 38 -18.45 -17.71 -1.00
N ARG A 39 -17.90 -16.57 -0.57
CA ARG A 39 -16.63 -16.03 -1.07
C ARG A 39 -15.43 -16.93 -0.79
N MET A 40 -15.43 -17.67 0.33
CA MET A 40 -14.32 -18.58 0.68
C MET A 40 -14.13 -19.73 -0.32
N SER A 41 -15.05 -19.96 -1.24
CA SER A 41 -14.97 -21.03 -2.23
C SER A 41 -13.73 -20.99 -3.15
N SER A 42 -13.12 -19.81 -3.36
CA SER A 42 -11.87 -19.66 -4.15
C SER A 42 -10.60 -19.76 -3.32
N VAL A 43 -10.70 -19.75 -1.98
CA VAL A 43 -9.56 -19.67 -1.07
C VAL A 43 -8.96 -21.06 -0.87
N SER A 44 -7.68 -21.21 -1.18
CA SER A 44 -6.92 -22.43 -0.91
C SER A 44 -6.04 -22.33 0.33
N THR A 45 -5.63 -21.10 0.67
CA THR A 45 -4.67 -20.85 1.74
C THR A 45 -5.02 -19.57 2.48
N GLU A 46 -4.90 -19.59 3.80
CA GLU A 46 -5.07 -18.42 4.65
C GLU A 46 -3.78 -18.13 5.43
N VAL A 47 -3.30 -16.89 5.36
CA VAL A 47 -2.13 -16.41 6.11
C VAL A 47 -2.60 -15.58 7.29
N LEU A 48 -2.32 -16.05 8.49
CA LEU A 48 -2.91 -15.54 9.73
C LEU A 48 -1.83 -15.08 10.70
N GLY A 49 -2.07 -13.94 11.37
CA GLY A 49 -1.33 -13.61 12.58
C GLY A 49 -1.85 -14.42 13.77
N ARG A 50 -1.04 -14.53 14.83
CA ARG A 50 -1.39 -15.26 16.08
C ARG A 50 -2.80 -14.99 16.59
N ASN A 51 -3.17 -13.71 16.78
CA ASN A 51 -4.44 -13.36 17.42
C ASN A 51 -5.65 -13.80 16.57
N THR A 52 -5.56 -13.62 15.25
CA THR A 52 -6.59 -14.08 14.31
C THR A 52 -6.69 -15.60 14.31
N TYR A 53 -5.56 -16.30 14.27
CA TYR A 53 -5.55 -17.77 14.33
C TYR A 53 -6.20 -18.30 15.61
N VAL A 54 -5.83 -17.76 16.78
CA VAL A 54 -6.41 -18.18 18.06
C VAL A 54 -7.93 -17.94 18.10
N LEU A 55 -8.40 -16.83 17.55
CA LEU A 55 -9.83 -16.51 17.47
C LEU A 55 -10.57 -17.51 16.57
N LEU A 56 -10.03 -17.77 15.37
CA LEU A 56 -10.69 -18.62 14.37
C LEU A 56 -10.51 -20.11 14.63
N LYS A 57 -9.59 -20.51 15.51
CA LYS A 57 -9.45 -21.90 15.99
C LYS A 57 -10.75 -22.47 16.57
N TYR A 58 -11.71 -21.62 16.96
CA TYR A 58 -13.08 -22.02 17.30
C TYR A 58 -13.72 -22.92 16.24
N TRP A 59 -13.47 -22.67 14.95
CA TRP A 59 -14.09 -23.39 13.84
C TRP A 59 -13.50 -24.80 13.59
N GLU A 60 -12.46 -25.19 14.33
CA GLU A 60 -11.91 -26.54 14.28
C GLU A 60 -12.85 -27.57 14.92
N THR A 61 -13.56 -27.19 15.98
CA THR A 61 -14.36 -28.11 16.80
C THR A 61 -15.79 -27.61 16.92
N GLU A 62 -16.73 -28.46 16.51
CA GLU A 62 -18.16 -28.20 16.67
C GLU A 62 -18.54 -28.17 18.17
N PRO A 63 -19.35 -27.20 18.62
CA PRO A 63 -19.78 -27.12 20.00
C PRO A 63 -20.84 -28.18 20.34
N ASP A 64 -20.74 -28.77 21.52
CA ASP A 64 -21.63 -29.86 21.99
C ASP A 64 -23.10 -29.43 22.14
N ASP A 65 -23.38 -28.13 22.19
CA ASP A 65 -24.72 -27.57 22.36
C ASP A 65 -25.52 -27.45 21.06
N GLY A 66 -24.90 -27.76 19.91
CA GLY A 66 -25.53 -27.66 18.59
C GLY A 66 -25.92 -26.23 18.21
N SER A 67 -25.18 -25.23 18.71
CA SER A 67 -25.49 -23.81 18.48
C SER A 67 -25.26 -23.31 17.06
N TRP A 68 -24.51 -24.04 16.23
CA TRP A 68 -24.21 -23.65 14.85
C TRP A 68 -25.43 -23.81 13.94
N ASP A 69 -25.70 -22.80 13.10
CA ASP A 69 -26.66 -22.91 12.01
C ASP A 69 -25.99 -23.48 10.74
N ALA A 70 -26.74 -23.63 9.65
CA ALA A 70 -26.22 -24.24 8.42
C ALA A 70 -25.03 -23.48 7.82
N ALA A 71 -25.00 -22.15 7.93
CA ALA A 71 -23.92 -21.29 7.47
C ALA A 71 -22.66 -21.48 8.33
N GLU A 72 -22.79 -21.61 9.66
CA GLU A 72 -21.64 -21.89 10.53
C GLU A 72 -21.05 -23.28 10.26
N HIS A 73 -21.89 -24.30 10.04
CA HIS A 73 -21.41 -25.62 9.65
C HIS A 73 -20.65 -25.59 8.31
N GLU A 74 -21.15 -24.81 7.35
CA GLU A 74 -20.50 -24.59 6.07
C GLU A 74 -19.15 -23.87 6.23
N PHE A 75 -19.12 -22.79 7.02
CA PHE A 75 -17.91 -22.03 7.33
C PHE A 75 -16.86 -22.95 7.95
N ALA A 76 -17.23 -23.70 9.00
CA ALA A 76 -16.33 -24.60 9.71
C ALA A 76 -15.80 -25.70 8.80
N ARG A 77 -16.64 -26.22 7.88
CA ARG A 77 -16.18 -27.19 6.88
C ARG A 77 -15.14 -26.60 5.94
N ARG A 78 -15.37 -25.37 5.42
CA ARG A 78 -14.41 -24.67 4.55
C ARG A 78 -13.12 -24.35 5.26
N TRP A 79 -13.21 -23.78 6.46
CA TRP A 79 -12.06 -23.51 7.34
C TRP A 79 -11.17 -24.74 7.48
N ARG A 80 -11.74 -25.91 7.82
CA ARG A 80 -10.96 -27.15 7.99
C ARG A 80 -10.33 -27.68 6.70
N ASP A 81 -10.82 -27.30 5.52
CA ASP A 81 -10.28 -27.72 4.22
C ASP A 81 -9.16 -26.81 3.71
N ILE A 82 -9.19 -25.52 4.11
CA ILE A 82 -8.19 -24.51 3.79
C ILE A 82 -6.86 -24.80 4.51
N GLU A 83 -5.75 -24.53 3.84
CA GLU A 83 -4.42 -24.57 4.47
C GLU A 83 -4.15 -23.28 5.23
N HIS A 84 -3.79 -23.37 6.51
CA HIS A 84 -3.47 -22.18 7.31
C HIS A 84 -1.96 -22.02 7.48
N VAL A 85 -1.43 -20.84 7.16
CA VAL A 85 -0.06 -20.44 7.47
C VAL A 85 -0.11 -19.44 8.61
N VAL A 86 0.38 -19.84 9.78
CA VAL A 86 0.30 -19.04 11.01
C VAL A 86 1.63 -18.34 11.25
N ALA A 87 1.66 -17.02 11.10
CA ALA A 87 2.81 -16.18 11.39
C ALA A 87 2.86 -15.86 12.90
N SER A 88 3.77 -16.48 13.63
CA SER A 88 3.97 -16.22 15.07
C SER A 88 5.33 -16.66 15.57
N SER A 89 5.96 -15.82 16.38
CA SER A 89 7.19 -16.14 17.13
C SER A 89 6.93 -16.71 18.53
N THR A 90 5.66 -16.84 18.94
CA THR A 90 5.31 -17.27 20.31
C THR A 90 4.49 -18.56 20.37
N LEU A 91 3.86 -18.96 19.26
CA LEU A 91 3.20 -20.25 19.17
C LEU A 91 4.20 -21.32 18.74
N THR A 92 3.89 -22.55 19.08
CA THR A 92 4.56 -23.77 18.62
C THR A 92 3.67 -24.53 17.64
N GLN A 93 4.27 -25.40 16.82
CA GLN A 93 3.52 -26.21 15.85
C GLN A 93 2.46 -27.11 16.52
N ASP A 94 2.73 -27.60 17.74
CA ASP A 94 1.82 -28.47 18.49
C ASP A 94 0.57 -27.73 19.03
N GLU A 95 0.62 -26.40 19.09
CA GLU A 95 -0.54 -25.57 19.45
C GLU A 95 -1.47 -25.32 18.25
N LEU A 96 -1.01 -25.65 17.04
CA LEU A 96 -1.80 -25.53 15.82
C LEU A 96 -2.72 -26.76 15.64
N ALA A 97 -3.78 -26.60 14.85
CA ALA A 97 -4.81 -27.60 14.59
C ALA A 97 -5.05 -27.72 13.08
N GLY A 98 -5.68 -28.82 12.67
CA GLY A 98 -6.06 -29.03 11.28
C GLY A 98 -4.86 -28.94 10.33
N ARG A 99 -5.08 -28.31 9.17
CA ARG A 99 -4.11 -28.15 8.08
C ARG A 99 -3.24 -26.91 8.25
N SER A 100 -2.71 -26.72 9.46
CA SER A 100 -1.97 -25.50 9.82
C SER A 100 -0.47 -25.73 9.90
N ARG A 101 0.33 -24.79 9.40
CA ARG A 101 1.79 -24.75 9.58
C ARG A 101 2.24 -23.44 10.19
N LEU A 102 3.25 -23.49 11.06
CA LEU A 102 3.84 -22.33 11.70
C LEU A 102 4.93 -21.70 10.81
N VAL A 103 4.94 -20.38 10.75
CA VAL A 103 6.05 -19.57 10.24
C VAL A 103 6.47 -18.60 11.34
N GLU A 104 7.72 -18.71 11.80
CA GLU A 104 8.21 -17.89 12.92
C GLU A 104 8.20 -16.39 12.58
N ARG A 105 8.61 -16.06 11.35
CA ARG A 105 8.59 -14.68 10.83
C ARG A 105 8.23 -14.68 9.35
N LEU A 106 7.08 -14.10 9.02
CA LEU A 106 6.62 -13.96 7.65
C LEU A 106 7.32 -12.76 6.98
N GLY A 107 8.15 -13.02 5.98
CA GLY A 107 8.72 -12.00 5.09
C GLY A 107 8.10 -12.04 3.70
N LEU A 108 8.39 -11.03 2.87
CA LEU A 108 7.86 -10.95 1.51
C LEU A 108 8.27 -12.11 0.60
N GLU A 109 9.47 -12.67 0.77
CA GLU A 109 9.93 -13.82 -0.03
C GLU A 109 9.14 -15.08 0.29
N GLU A 110 9.03 -15.44 1.58
CA GLU A 110 8.20 -16.56 2.04
C GLU A 110 6.73 -16.39 1.58
N LEU A 111 6.17 -15.17 1.70
CA LEU A 111 4.82 -14.90 1.22
C LEU A 111 4.69 -15.12 -0.29
N ARG A 112 5.70 -14.75 -1.09
CA ARG A 112 5.70 -15.00 -2.54
C ARG A 112 5.75 -16.48 -2.86
N GLU A 113 6.52 -17.26 -2.11
CA GLU A 113 6.58 -18.71 -2.26
C GLU A 113 5.23 -19.35 -1.94
N ILE A 114 4.58 -18.93 -0.85
CA ILE A 114 3.22 -19.36 -0.48
C ILE A 114 2.24 -19.09 -1.63
N VAL A 115 2.20 -17.86 -2.14
CA VAL A 115 1.29 -17.45 -3.23
C VAL A 115 1.59 -18.19 -4.52
N THR A 116 2.87 -18.45 -4.82
CA THR A 116 3.27 -19.18 -6.04
C THR A 116 2.88 -20.65 -5.97
N ALA A 117 2.99 -21.27 -4.80
CA ALA A 117 2.67 -22.68 -4.57
C ALA A 117 1.16 -22.94 -4.46
N ALA A 118 0.37 -21.94 -4.06
CA ALA A 118 -1.07 -22.06 -3.90
C ALA A 118 -1.79 -22.41 -5.22
N SER A 119 -2.76 -23.34 -5.10
CA SER A 119 -3.62 -23.76 -6.21
C SER A 119 -4.77 -22.80 -6.49
N GLY A 120 -5.11 -21.94 -5.52
CA GLY A 120 -6.17 -20.95 -5.60
C GLY A 120 -5.75 -19.62 -4.98
N GLU A 121 -6.74 -18.92 -4.41
CA GLU A 121 -6.52 -17.64 -3.74
C GLU A 121 -5.82 -17.84 -2.39
N VAL A 122 -4.82 -17.01 -2.11
CA VAL A 122 -4.23 -16.86 -0.77
C VAL A 122 -4.83 -15.64 -0.12
N GLU A 123 -5.52 -15.82 0.98
CA GLU A 123 -6.10 -14.73 1.76
C GLU A 123 -5.21 -14.40 2.96
N ILE A 124 -4.78 -13.15 3.10
CA ILE A 124 -4.01 -12.69 4.25
C ILE A 124 -4.90 -11.89 5.21
N PHE A 125 -4.99 -12.34 6.46
CA PHE A 125 -5.78 -11.70 7.50
C PHE A 125 -4.93 -10.92 8.51
N GLY A 126 -5.52 -9.83 8.98
CA GLY A 126 -4.96 -8.99 10.03
C GLY A 126 -4.05 -7.89 9.47
N PRO A 127 -4.26 -6.62 9.86
CA PRO A 127 -3.54 -5.49 9.27
C PRO A 127 -2.04 -5.52 9.57
N THR A 128 -1.64 -6.10 10.71
CA THR A 128 -0.22 -6.24 11.07
C THR A 128 0.51 -7.25 10.18
N THR A 129 -0.15 -8.37 9.86
CA THR A 129 0.40 -9.45 9.03
C THR A 129 0.47 -9.02 7.57
N ALA A 130 -0.58 -8.33 7.08
CA ALA A 130 -0.67 -7.84 5.71
C ALA A 130 0.22 -6.61 5.43
N ARG A 131 0.71 -5.92 6.46
CA ARG A 131 1.39 -4.61 6.35
C ARG A 131 2.48 -4.58 5.28
N GLU A 132 3.42 -5.53 5.32
CA GLU A 132 4.54 -5.53 4.38
C GLU A 132 4.10 -5.83 2.95
N ALA A 133 3.15 -6.77 2.77
CA ALA A 133 2.59 -7.12 1.47
C ALA A 133 1.83 -5.95 0.83
N ILE A 134 1.09 -5.18 1.63
CA ILE A 134 0.39 -3.98 1.19
C ILE A 134 1.41 -2.91 0.77
N CYS A 135 2.40 -2.62 1.62
CA CYS A 135 3.41 -1.60 1.32
C CYS A 135 4.29 -1.95 0.11
N SER A 136 4.48 -3.24 -0.19
CA SER A 136 5.24 -3.68 -1.37
C SER A 136 4.40 -3.78 -2.65
N GLY A 137 3.09 -3.52 -2.59
CA GLY A 137 2.17 -3.68 -3.73
C GLY A 137 1.95 -5.13 -4.16
N MET A 138 2.13 -6.10 -3.25
CA MET A 138 1.99 -7.53 -3.56
C MET A 138 0.54 -8.02 -3.53
N VAL A 139 -0.36 -7.29 -2.89
CA VAL A 139 -1.78 -7.65 -2.76
C VAL A 139 -2.51 -7.36 -4.07
N ASP A 140 -3.18 -8.37 -4.61
CA ASP A 140 -3.94 -8.33 -5.87
C ASP A 140 -5.37 -7.85 -5.67
N ASP A 141 -6.00 -8.25 -4.57
CA ASP A 141 -7.41 -7.97 -4.29
C ASP A 141 -7.56 -7.42 -2.86
N PHE A 142 -8.28 -6.32 -2.72
CA PHE A 142 -8.62 -5.70 -1.44
C PHE A 142 -10.12 -5.82 -1.23
N ARG A 143 -10.55 -6.42 -0.12
CA ARG A 143 -11.97 -6.62 0.20
C ARG A 143 -12.29 -6.03 1.56
N PHE A 144 -13.16 -5.03 1.57
CA PHE A 144 -13.56 -4.33 2.79
C PHE A 144 -15.03 -4.56 3.07
N PHE A 145 -15.33 -4.93 4.31
CA PHE A 145 -16.68 -4.90 4.86
C PHE A 145 -16.79 -3.68 5.77
N VAL A 146 -17.27 -2.56 5.22
CA VAL A 146 -17.37 -1.29 5.94
C VAL A 146 -18.66 -1.29 6.77
N VAL A 147 -18.51 -1.38 8.08
CA VAL A 147 -19.60 -1.36 9.06
C VAL A 147 -20.02 0.09 9.32
N PRO A 148 -21.32 0.41 9.45
CA PRO A 148 -21.83 1.77 9.66
C PRO A 148 -21.60 2.29 11.09
N MET A 149 -20.35 2.22 11.57
CA MET A 149 -19.91 2.71 12.88
C MET A 149 -18.58 3.47 12.73
N ALA A 150 -18.41 4.57 13.47
CA ALA A 150 -17.12 5.24 13.64
C ALA A 150 -16.54 4.89 15.02
N VAL A 151 -15.29 4.44 15.06
CA VAL A 151 -14.62 3.94 16.29
C VAL A 151 -13.75 5.02 16.95
N GLY A 152 -13.25 5.97 16.17
CA GLY A 152 -12.48 7.14 16.58
C GLY A 152 -10.97 6.89 16.71
N ALA A 153 -10.56 5.72 17.22
CA ALA A 153 -9.16 5.35 17.37
C ALA A 153 -8.97 3.84 17.56
N GLY A 154 -7.82 3.31 17.14
CA GLY A 154 -7.47 1.91 17.34
C GLY A 154 -6.53 1.37 16.26
N LEU A 155 -6.65 0.08 15.97
CA LEU A 155 -5.86 -0.60 14.97
C LEU A 155 -6.44 -0.32 13.57
N ARG A 156 -5.68 0.40 12.73
CA ARG A 156 -6.10 0.70 11.36
C ARG A 156 -6.05 -0.55 10.48
N ALA A 157 -6.97 -0.63 9.52
CA ALA A 157 -6.97 -1.69 8.51
C ALA A 157 -5.80 -1.57 7.53
N LEU A 158 -5.49 -0.34 7.12
CA LEU A 158 -4.40 -0.06 6.19
C LEU A 158 -3.19 0.54 6.94
N PRO A 159 -1.96 0.29 6.45
CA PRO A 159 -0.76 0.89 7.02
C PRO A 159 -0.80 2.41 6.91
N ASP A 160 -0.19 3.11 7.89
CA ASP A 160 0.08 4.53 7.75
C ASP A 160 0.97 4.77 6.51
N HIS A 161 0.67 5.85 5.78
CA HIS A 161 1.38 6.26 4.55
C HIS A 161 1.28 5.27 3.37
N ALA A 162 0.43 4.22 3.45
CA ALA A 162 0.15 3.40 2.28
C ALA A 162 -0.53 4.25 1.19
N HIS A 163 0.06 4.29 0.00
CA HIS A 163 -0.50 4.98 -1.17
C HIS A 163 -0.99 3.93 -2.18
N LEU A 164 -2.28 3.63 -2.11
CA LEU A 164 -2.93 2.63 -2.97
C LEU A 164 -3.78 3.35 -4.03
N ASP A 165 -3.46 3.16 -5.31
CA ASP A 165 -4.36 3.53 -6.42
C ASP A 165 -5.19 2.30 -6.77
N LEU A 166 -6.48 2.36 -6.44
CA LEU A 166 -7.39 1.23 -6.50
C LEU A 166 -8.52 1.46 -7.52
N GLU A 167 -8.97 0.40 -8.16
CA GLU A 167 -10.17 0.37 -8.98
C GLU A 167 -11.24 -0.50 -8.31
N LEU A 168 -12.49 -0.01 -8.30
CA LEU A 168 -13.62 -0.77 -7.77
C LEU A 168 -14.00 -1.87 -8.76
N VAL A 169 -13.96 -3.12 -8.30
CA VAL A 169 -14.34 -4.30 -9.08
C VAL A 169 -15.78 -4.68 -8.80
N GLU A 170 -16.17 -4.72 -7.53
CA GLU A 170 -17.49 -5.14 -7.09
C GLU A 170 -17.88 -4.39 -5.81
N HIS A 171 -19.18 -4.16 -5.61
CA HIS A 171 -19.69 -3.69 -4.34
C HIS A 171 -21.08 -4.28 -4.06
N ARG A 172 -21.43 -4.36 -2.77
CA ARG A 172 -22.76 -4.71 -2.30
C ARG A 172 -23.09 -3.95 -1.02
N ILE A 173 -24.33 -3.48 -0.90
CA ILE A 173 -24.85 -2.90 0.33
C ILE A 173 -25.83 -3.90 0.95
N PHE A 174 -25.61 -4.27 2.21
CA PHE A 174 -26.43 -5.22 2.95
C PHE A 174 -27.56 -4.53 3.72
N GLY A 175 -28.55 -5.31 4.16
CA GLY A 175 -29.70 -4.79 4.90
C GLY A 175 -29.34 -4.09 6.23
N ASN A 176 -28.25 -4.51 6.87
CA ASN A 176 -27.74 -3.88 8.10
C ASN A 176 -26.89 -2.61 7.87
N GLY A 177 -26.74 -2.17 6.62
CA GLY A 177 -25.95 -1.00 6.25
C GLY A 177 -24.45 -1.26 6.06
N THR A 178 -23.97 -2.50 6.23
CA THR A 178 -22.61 -2.87 5.85
C THR A 178 -22.42 -2.71 4.35
N ALA A 179 -21.29 -2.12 3.94
CA ALA A 179 -20.90 -2.03 2.54
C ALA A 179 -19.73 -2.97 2.26
N TYR A 180 -19.95 -3.99 1.44
CA TYR A 180 -18.86 -4.77 0.85
C TYR A 180 -18.30 -4.01 -0.35
N LEU A 181 -16.99 -3.82 -0.36
CA LEU A 181 -16.24 -3.16 -1.41
C LEU A 181 -15.05 -4.04 -1.79
N HIS A 182 -15.01 -4.45 -3.05
CA HIS A 182 -13.90 -5.21 -3.64
C HIS A 182 -13.16 -4.33 -4.62
N TYR A 183 -11.88 -4.14 -4.35
CA TYR A 183 -10.96 -3.38 -5.18
C TYR A 183 -9.82 -4.24 -5.67
N ARG A 184 -9.20 -3.80 -6.76
CA ARG A 184 -7.87 -4.24 -7.18
C ARG A 184 -6.95 -3.03 -7.28
N PRO A 185 -5.62 -3.17 -7.07
CA PRO A 185 -4.70 -2.14 -7.52
C PRO A 185 -4.95 -1.86 -8.98
N ARG A 186 -4.99 -0.58 -9.35
CA ARG A 186 -4.92 -0.19 -10.75
C ARG A 186 -3.53 -0.56 -11.23
N ARG A 187 -3.38 -1.78 -11.72
CA ARG A 187 -2.18 -2.19 -12.42
C ARG A 187 -2.06 -1.26 -13.62
N LEU A 188 -0.87 -0.72 -13.85
CA LEU A 188 -0.53 -0.04 -15.11
C LEU A 188 -0.59 -1.08 -16.23
N GLY A 189 -1.82 -1.43 -16.62
CA GLY A 189 -2.17 -2.32 -17.71
C GLY A 189 -2.35 -1.50 -18.97
N THR A 190 -1.78 -1.99 -20.06
CA THR A 190 -1.78 -1.40 -21.40
C THR A 190 -3.19 -1.26 -21.98
N GLY A 191 -3.95 -0.27 -21.50
CA GLY A 191 -5.33 -0.02 -21.91
C GLY A 191 -5.85 1.34 -21.42
N GLY A 192 -5.49 2.42 -22.13
CA GLY A 192 -6.39 3.58 -22.28
C GLY A 192 -6.14 4.83 -21.43
N HIS A 193 -5.19 4.84 -20.49
CA HIS A 193 -4.53 6.06 -20.03
C HIS A 193 -3.03 5.82 -20.14
N THR A 194 -2.39 6.42 -21.13
CA THR A 194 -0.93 6.48 -21.19
C THR A 194 -0.49 7.20 -19.92
N GLU A 195 0.18 6.49 -18.99
CA GLU A 195 0.86 7.14 -17.86
C GLU A 195 1.64 8.30 -18.44
N THR A 196 1.28 9.51 -18.04
CA THR A 196 1.91 10.68 -18.63
C THR A 196 3.39 10.64 -18.22
N PRO A 197 4.32 11.09 -19.07
CA PRO A 197 5.73 11.15 -18.71
C PRO A 197 5.99 11.84 -17.36
N GLN A 198 5.13 12.78 -16.97
CA GLN A 198 5.12 13.41 -15.66
C GLN A 198 4.79 12.44 -14.52
N GLU A 199 3.72 11.65 -14.62
CA GLU A 199 3.28 10.72 -13.58
C GLU A 199 4.35 9.65 -13.33
N ALA A 200 4.92 9.08 -14.40
CA ALA A 200 6.02 8.12 -14.33
C ALA A 200 7.24 8.72 -13.58
N LEU A 201 7.60 9.96 -13.91
CA LEU A 201 8.72 10.63 -13.25
C LEU A 201 8.43 10.96 -11.79
N VAL A 202 7.22 11.42 -11.46
CA VAL A 202 6.81 11.69 -10.07
C VAL A 202 6.90 10.41 -9.23
N SER A 203 6.44 9.28 -9.76
CA SER A 203 6.52 7.98 -9.09
C SER A 203 7.98 7.62 -8.75
N ARG A 204 8.89 7.74 -9.71
CA ARG A 204 10.33 7.47 -9.51
C ARG A 204 10.98 8.42 -8.50
N VAL A 205 10.63 9.71 -8.55
CA VAL A 205 11.13 10.70 -7.57
C VAL A 205 10.64 10.37 -6.16
N ARG A 206 9.37 9.96 -5.98
CA ARG A 206 8.84 9.54 -4.68
C ARG A 206 9.62 8.35 -4.12
N SER A 207 9.86 7.32 -4.93
CA SER A 207 10.62 6.14 -4.52
C SER A 207 12.02 6.51 -4.03
N SER A 208 12.71 7.43 -4.71
CA SER A 208 14.03 7.91 -4.30
C SER A 208 14.01 8.77 -3.01
N LEU A 209 12.87 9.39 -2.70
CA LEU A 209 12.70 10.25 -1.51
C LEU A 209 12.05 9.55 -0.31
N ALA A 210 11.84 8.23 -0.37
CA ALA A 210 11.16 7.47 0.69
C ALA A 210 11.79 7.68 2.09
N GLU A 211 13.12 7.83 2.14
CA GLU A 211 13.89 8.04 3.39
C GLU A 211 14.06 9.53 3.77
N VAL A 212 13.53 10.46 2.97
CA VAL A 212 13.60 11.91 3.26
C VAL A 212 12.34 12.35 4.02
N PRO A 213 12.43 12.62 5.33
CA PRO A 213 11.26 12.98 6.12
C PRO A 213 10.67 14.30 5.64
N THR A 214 9.33 14.36 5.56
CA THR A 214 8.52 15.55 5.25
C THR A 214 8.81 16.19 3.88
N HIS A 215 8.15 15.66 2.85
CA HIS A 215 8.03 16.32 1.56
C HIS A 215 6.55 16.53 1.18
N ARG A 216 6.28 17.58 0.42
CA ARG A 216 4.94 17.85 -0.13
C ARG A 216 4.99 18.02 -1.64
N GLU A 217 3.87 17.70 -2.28
CA GLU A 217 3.70 17.86 -3.72
C GLU A 217 2.73 19.00 -4.03
N VAL A 218 3.15 19.91 -4.91
CA VAL A 218 2.35 21.08 -5.29
C VAL A 218 2.41 21.28 -6.79
N SER A 219 1.26 21.56 -7.41
CA SER A 219 1.21 21.98 -8.82
C SER A 219 1.78 23.38 -8.98
N MET A 220 2.95 23.51 -9.58
CA MET A 220 3.58 24.79 -9.91
C MET A 220 4.64 24.65 -11.00
N PHE A 221 5.01 25.76 -11.63
CA PHE A 221 5.95 25.79 -12.76
C PHE A 221 5.54 24.88 -13.92
N GLY A 222 4.24 24.77 -14.19
CA GLY A 222 3.70 23.90 -15.26
C GLY A 222 3.84 22.40 -14.98
N GLY A 223 4.38 22.02 -13.83
CA GLY A 223 4.69 20.64 -13.45
C GLY A 223 4.17 20.23 -12.07
N ARG A 224 4.60 19.05 -11.61
CA ARG A 224 4.39 18.56 -10.24
C ARG A 224 5.67 18.78 -9.46
N ALA A 225 5.66 19.77 -8.57
CA ALA A 225 6.83 20.13 -7.80
C ALA A 225 6.86 19.42 -6.45
N ILE A 226 8.04 18.93 -6.10
CA ILE A 226 8.35 18.29 -4.83
C ILE A 226 9.11 19.29 -3.97
N LEU A 227 8.59 19.56 -2.78
CA LEU A 227 9.19 20.46 -1.80
C LEU A 227 9.65 19.68 -0.59
N VAL A 228 10.84 20.00 -0.11
CA VAL A 228 11.42 19.50 1.14
C VAL A 228 11.73 20.71 2.01
N ASN A 229 11.35 20.71 3.29
CA ASN A 229 11.49 21.89 4.17
C ASN A 229 10.88 23.17 3.56
N ASP A 230 9.67 23.07 3.01
CA ASP A 230 8.95 24.13 2.31
C ASP A 230 9.65 24.73 1.08
N LYS A 231 10.76 24.14 0.63
CA LYS A 231 11.54 24.62 -0.52
C LYS A 231 11.55 23.59 -1.62
N MET A 232 11.23 24.05 -2.83
CA MET A 232 11.25 23.21 -4.02
C MET A 232 12.66 22.66 -4.26
N ILE A 233 12.75 21.35 -4.46
CA ILE A 233 13.96 20.65 -4.88
C ILE A 233 13.91 20.31 -6.36
N VAL A 234 12.79 19.73 -6.81
CA VAL A 234 12.55 19.40 -8.22
C VAL A 234 11.08 19.61 -8.61
N SER A 235 10.82 19.73 -9.90
CA SER A 235 9.48 19.67 -10.49
C SER A 235 9.47 18.81 -11.74
N ALA A 236 8.67 17.75 -11.72
CA ALA A 236 8.44 16.88 -12.87
C ALA A 236 7.56 17.59 -13.89
N GLN A 237 8.08 17.79 -15.10
CA GLN A 237 7.42 18.48 -16.21
C GLN A 237 6.52 17.52 -17.00
N LYS A 238 5.58 18.07 -17.77
CA LYS A 238 4.57 17.29 -18.52
C LYS A 238 5.17 16.34 -19.56
N ASP A 239 6.32 16.72 -20.11
CA ASP A 239 7.09 15.95 -21.09
C ASP A 239 8.02 14.91 -20.46
N GLY A 240 8.01 14.78 -19.12
CA GLY A 240 8.91 13.89 -18.38
C GLY A 240 10.30 14.50 -18.15
N GLY A 241 10.50 15.78 -18.48
CA GLY A 241 11.67 16.53 -18.06
C GLY A 241 11.63 16.88 -16.57
N LEU A 242 12.77 17.29 -16.04
CA LEU A 242 12.92 17.65 -14.63
C LEU A 242 13.42 19.09 -14.53
N LEU A 243 12.67 19.95 -13.85
CA LEU A 243 13.17 21.24 -13.40
C LEU A 243 13.82 21.04 -12.02
N VAL A 244 15.11 21.30 -11.91
CA VAL A 244 15.89 21.06 -10.69
C VAL A 244 16.37 22.38 -10.11
N ARG A 245 16.27 22.51 -8.78
CA ARG A 245 16.84 23.63 -8.04
C ARG A 245 18.14 23.23 -7.35
N VAL A 246 19.25 23.82 -7.78
CA VAL A 246 20.61 23.54 -7.31
C VAL A 246 21.32 24.81 -6.82
N ALA A 247 22.50 24.65 -6.24
CA ALA A 247 23.37 25.76 -5.84
C ALA A 247 23.83 26.57 -7.07
N ALA A 248 23.71 27.90 -7.01
CA ALA A 248 24.04 28.79 -8.12
C ALA A 248 25.52 28.67 -8.54
N GLU A 249 26.41 28.36 -7.61
CA GLU A 249 27.85 28.19 -7.84
C GLU A 249 28.16 26.95 -8.68
N ARG A 250 27.30 25.93 -8.63
CA ARG A 250 27.42 24.69 -9.43
C ARG A 250 26.74 24.80 -10.79
N HIS A 251 26.02 25.88 -11.06
CA HIS A 251 25.18 26.02 -12.24
C HIS A 251 25.97 25.83 -13.54
N GLY A 252 27.11 26.51 -13.69
CA GLY A 252 27.94 26.43 -14.90
C GLY A 252 28.52 25.03 -15.16
N GLU A 253 28.78 24.25 -14.10
CA GLU A 253 29.20 22.84 -14.22
C GLU A 253 28.03 21.96 -14.66
N LEU A 254 26.88 22.12 -14.01
CA LEU A 254 25.73 21.23 -14.18
C LEU A 254 25.01 21.43 -15.52
N VAL A 255 24.96 22.65 -16.06
CA VAL A 255 24.40 22.92 -17.40
C VAL A 255 25.23 22.29 -18.53
N ARG A 256 26.50 21.90 -18.27
CA ARG A 256 27.31 21.16 -19.26
C ARG A 256 27.01 19.66 -19.30
N ARG A 257 26.19 19.14 -18.38
CA ARG A 257 25.80 17.72 -18.39
C ARG A 257 24.84 17.43 -19.55
N PRO A 258 24.83 16.20 -20.09
CA PRO A 258 23.89 15.81 -21.14
C PRO A 258 22.44 16.14 -20.76
N GLY A 259 21.71 16.76 -21.69
CA GLY A 259 20.31 17.15 -21.53
C GLY A 259 20.02 18.27 -20.53
N ALA A 260 21.05 18.84 -19.88
CA ALA A 260 20.87 19.96 -18.96
C ALA A 260 20.92 21.30 -19.70
N THR A 261 19.97 22.19 -19.41
CA THR A 261 19.91 23.54 -19.98
C THR A 261 19.50 24.56 -18.93
N GLN A 262 19.83 25.83 -19.17
CA GLN A 262 19.33 26.95 -18.35
C GLN A 262 17.80 26.94 -18.35
N ALA A 263 17.19 26.94 -17.17
CA ALA A 263 15.74 26.97 -17.08
C ALA A 263 15.18 28.31 -17.56
N VAL A 264 14.03 28.25 -18.23
CA VAL A 264 13.31 29.39 -18.82
C VAL A 264 11.87 29.39 -18.30
N MET A 265 11.31 30.57 -18.04
CA MET A 265 9.96 30.75 -17.53
C MET A 265 9.13 31.71 -18.40
N GLY A 266 7.84 31.41 -18.57
CA GLY A 266 6.89 32.28 -19.26
C GLY A 266 7.27 32.54 -20.72
N ALA A 267 7.27 33.81 -21.14
CA ALA A 267 7.55 34.26 -22.50
C ALA A 267 9.04 34.18 -22.91
N GLY A 268 9.76 33.14 -22.48
CA GLY A 268 11.15 32.92 -22.87
C GLY A 268 12.20 33.58 -21.94
N ARG A 269 11.83 33.99 -20.72
CA ARG A 269 12.77 34.62 -19.79
C ARG A 269 13.62 33.58 -19.07
N GLU A 270 14.94 33.68 -19.19
CA GLU A 270 15.87 32.84 -18.41
C GLU A 270 15.69 33.07 -16.91
N MET A 271 15.66 31.96 -16.17
CA MET A 271 15.67 31.96 -14.71
C MET A 271 17.06 32.30 -14.18
N SER A 272 17.16 32.67 -12.90
CA SER A 272 18.46 32.91 -12.28
C SER A 272 19.33 31.63 -12.28
N PRO A 273 20.66 31.75 -12.15
CA PRO A 273 21.52 30.60 -11.91
C PRO A 273 21.01 29.75 -10.73
N GLY A 274 21.18 28.43 -10.85
CA GLY A 274 20.65 27.44 -9.91
C GLY A 274 19.31 26.81 -10.32
N TRP A 275 18.73 27.23 -11.45
CA TRP A 275 17.55 26.58 -12.03
C TRP A 275 17.90 25.92 -13.36
N ILE A 276 17.74 24.60 -13.42
CA ILE A 276 18.21 23.79 -14.55
C ILE A 276 17.06 22.91 -15.03
N ASN A 277 16.80 22.94 -16.34
CA ASN A 277 15.95 21.97 -17.01
C ASN A 277 16.79 20.77 -17.41
N VAL A 278 16.30 19.56 -17.17
CA VAL A 278 16.93 18.31 -17.57
C VAL A 278 15.96 17.56 -18.47
N ALA A 279 16.39 17.24 -19.69
CA ALA A 279 15.59 16.50 -20.66
C ALA A 279 15.25 15.08 -20.16
N ALA A 280 14.04 14.61 -20.48
CA ALA A 280 13.54 13.29 -20.07
C ALA A 280 14.51 12.15 -20.41
N ASP A 281 15.11 12.17 -21.60
CA ASP A 281 16.04 11.13 -22.05
C ASP A 281 17.31 11.04 -21.20
N SER A 282 17.71 12.14 -20.53
CA SER A 282 18.91 12.18 -19.69
C SER A 282 18.68 11.69 -18.27
N ILE A 283 17.44 11.36 -17.90
CA ILE A 283 17.04 10.87 -16.57
C ILE A 283 16.22 9.58 -16.66
N ARG A 284 16.31 8.86 -17.79
CA ARG A 284 15.63 7.55 -17.95
C ARG A 284 16.17 6.52 -16.97
N GLU A 285 17.49 6.49 -16.78
CA GLU A 285 18.16 5.63 -15.80
C GLU A 285 18.05 6.25 -14.40
N ASP A 286 17.78 5.41 -13.40
CA ASP A 286 17.60 5.87 -12.01
C ASP A 286 18.87 6.51 -11.43
N GLU A 287 20.07 6.03 -11.79
CA GLU A 287 21.34 6.63 -11.38
C GLU A 287 21.46 8.12 -11.79
N ASN A 288 20.99 8.46 -12.99
CA ASN A 288 21.02 9.84 -13.48
C ASN A 288 19.97 10.70 -12.77
N LEU A 289 18.79 10.16 -12.49
CA LEU A 289 17.76 10.84 -11.72
C LEU A 289 18.23 11.12 -10.29
N GLU A 290 18.81 10.11 -9.63
CA GLU A 290 19.35 10.19 -8.27
C GLU A 290 20.45 11.23 -8.15
N PHE A 291 21.32 11.36 -9.15
CA PHE A 291 22.33 12.42 -9.19
C PHE A 291 21.70 13.82 -9.05
N TRP A 292 20.63 14.10 -9.80
CA TRP A 292 19.96 15.40 -9.76
C TRP A 292 19.21 15.61 -8.44
N LEU A 293 18.54 14.58 -7.93
CA LEU A 293 17.87 14.63 -6.63
C LEU A 293 18.88 14.89 -5.50
N HIS A 294 20.04 14.22 -5.53
CA HIS A 294 21.10 14.44 -4.56
C HIS A 294 21.65 15.86 -4.62
N ALA A 295 21.90 16.41 -5.82
CA ALA A 295 22.35 17.79 -5.99
C ALA A 295 21.32 18.81 -5.45
N ALA A 296 20.03 18.58 -5.68
CA ALA A 296 18.96 19.43 -5.17
C ALA A 296 18.80 19.34 -3.65
N LEU A 297 18.86 18.13 -3.09
CA LEU A 297 18.82 17.90 -1.64
C LEU A 297 20.03 18.49 -0.93
N GLU A 298 21.22 18.40 -1.52
CA GLU A 298 22.43 19.04 -0.99
C GLU A 298 22.24 20.56 -0.86
N TYR A 299 21.70 21.20 -1.90
CA TYR A 299 21.37 22.62 -1.85
C TYR A 299 20.27 22.93 -0.84
N ASN A 300 19.20 22.13 -0.80
CA ASN A 300 18.11 22.27 0.16
C ASN A 300 18.62 22.27 1.61
N ARG A 301 19.51 21.34 1.96
CA ARG A 301 20.13 21.26 3.30
C ARG A 301 20.90 22.53 3.64
N ARG A 302 21.61 23.14 2.68
CA ARG A 302 22.36 24.40 2.91
C ARG A 302 21.43 25.57 3.18
N VAL A 303 20.35 25.71 2.40
CA VAL A 303 19.41 26.84 2.54
C VAL A 303 18.39 26.66 3.66
N SER A 304 18.22 25.44 4.17
CA SER A 304 17.29 25.11 5.27
C SER A 304 17.94 25.09 6.65
N ARG A 305 19.25 25.29 6.75
CA ARG A 305 19.88 25.59 8.05
C ARG A 305 19.37 26.94 8.56
N PRO A 306 18.97 27.05 9.85
CA PRO A 306 18.69 28.34 10.44
C PRO A 306 19.94 29.22 10.30
N ARG A 307 19.76 30.48 9.88
CA ARG A 307 20.85 31.45 9.93
C ARG A 307 21.27 31.54 11.39
N SER A 308 22.48 31.08 11.71
CA SER A 308 23.13 31.40 12.97
C SER A 308 23.29 32.92 13.02
N GLY A 309 22.37 33.58 13.71
CA GLY A 309 22.49 34.96 14.15
C GLY A 309 23.11 34.99 15.54
#